data_AF-A0A821MKI4-F1
#
_entry.id   AF-A0A821MKI4-F1
#
_cell.length_a   1.000
_cell.length_b   1.000
_cell.length_c   1.000
_cell.angle_alpha   90.00
_cell.angle_beta   90.00
_cell.angle_gamma   90.00
#
_symmetry.space_group_name_H-M   'P 1'
#
loop_
_entity.id
_entity.type
_entity.pdbx_description
1 polymer ?
#
loop_
_entity_poly.entity_id
_entity_poly.type
_entity_poly.pdbx_seq_one_letter_code
_entity_poly.pdbx_strand_id
1 'polypeptide(L)'
;LAHSSLEYYVTLQSESHRDAWTSVLILIFTKFLKLNDDRFKYFSGDIYSIVAEIVVFDLKPELRYILREFLLRVGRVFNVNSE
;
A
#
# COMPACT_ATOMS: atom_id res chain seq x y z
N LEU A 1 -0.34 6.20 12.37
CA LEU A 1 0.06 4.78 12.58
C LEU A 1 0.43 4.11 11.26
N ALA A 2 -0.50 3.99 10.29
CA ALA A 2 -0.16 3.38 8.99
C ALA A 2 1.01 4.07 8.28
N HIS A 3 1.03 5.41 8.18
CA HIS A 3 2.13 6.18 7.58
C HIS A 3 3.50 5.82 8.15
N SER A 4 3.73 6.05 9.44
CA SER A 4 5.01 5.77 10.11
C SER A 4 5.42 4.29 10.05
N SER A 5 4.46 3.36 10.07
CA SER A 5 4.77 1.93 9.90
C SER A 5 5.21 1.60 8.47
N LEU A 6 4.61 2.23 7.46
CA LEU A 6 5.00 2.04 6.06
C LEU A 6 6.36 2.69 5.78
N GLU A 7 6.63 3.89 6.32
CA GLU A 7 7.96 4.52 6.24
C GLU A 7 9.03 3.61 6.85
N TYR A 8 8.78 3.07 8.04
CA TYR A 8 9.70 2.14 8.68
C TYR A 8 9.93 0.88 7.82
N TYR A 9 8.87 0.30 7.26
CA TYR A 9 8.99 -0.87 6.38
C TYR A 9 9.93 -0.62 5.20
N VAL A 10 9.88 0.55 4.57
CA VAL A 10 10.75 0.89 3.44
C VAL A 10 12.23 0.95 3.83
N THR A 11 12.54 1.32 5.08
CA THR A 11 13.93 1.33 5.58
C THR A 11 14.50 -0.06 5.86
N LEU A 12 13.68 -1.11 5.88
CA LEU A 12 14.13 -2.46 6.17
C LEU A 12 15.00 -3.00 5.03
N GLN A 13 16.28 -3.22 5.31
CA GLN A 13 17.22 -3.80 4.33
C GLN A 13 17.18 -5.34 4.29
N SER A 14 16.86 -5.97 5.42
CA SER A 14 16.78 -7.43 5.53
C SER A 14 15.51 -7.98 4.90
N GLU A 15 15.67 -8.91 3.97
CA GLU A 15 14.56 -9.64 3.35
C GLU A 15 13.76 -10.45 4.36
N SER A 16 14.41 -11.08 5.35
CA SER A 16 13.71 -11.81 6.41
C SER A 16 12.82 -10.93 7.27
N HIS A 17 13.23 -9.68 7.50
CA HIS A 17 12.40 -8.70 8.20
C HIS A 17 11.25 -8.24 7.33
N ARG A 18 11.48 -7.96 6.03
CA ARG A 18 10.39 -7.62 5.11
C ARG A 18 9.35 -8.74 5.01
N ASP A 19 9.80 -9.98 5.02
CA ASP A 19 8.94 -11.16 4.97
C ASP A 19 8.00 -11.25 6.18
N ALA A 20 8.51 -10.99 7.38
CA ALA A 20 7.71 -10.97 8.61
C ALA A 20 6.63 -9.87 8.60
N TRP A 21 6.83 -8.81 7.81
CA TRP A 21 5.88 -7.70 7.67
C TRP A 21 4.75 -7.97 6.66
N THR A 22 4.81 -9.05 5.89
CA THR A 22 3.81 -9.35 4.85
C THR A 22 2.39 -9.32 5.42
N SER A 23 2.14 -10.02 6.54
CA SER A 23 0.82 -10.08 7.18
C SER A 23 0.34 -8.72 7.70
N VAL A 24 1.27 -7.90 8.20
CA VAL A 24 1.00 -6.54 8.68
C VAL A 24 0.58 -5.64 7.52
N LEU A 25 1.33 -5.66 6.42
CA LEU A 25 1.01 -4.88 5.23
C LEU A 25 -0.34 -5.29 4.62
N ILE A 26 -0.58 -6.60 4.49
CA ILE A 26 -1.87 -7.14 4.04
C ILE A 26 -3.01 -6.59 4.90
N LEU A 27 -2.87 -6.61 6.23
CA LEU A 27 -3.88 -6.10 7.15
C LEU A 27 -4.11 -4.59 6.96
N ILE A 28 -3.03 -3.81 6.85
CA ILE A 28 -3.08 -2.36 6.64
C ILE A 28 -3.84 -2.04 5.35
N PHE A 29 -3.43 -2.62 4.22
CA PHE A 29 -4.05 -2.33 2.93
C PHE A 29 -5.47 -2.87 2.82
N THR A 30 -5.78 -4.03 3.41
CA THR A 30 -7.16 -4.53 3.49
C THR A 30 -8.07 -3.58 4.26
N LYS A 31 -7.57 -2.94 5.33
CA LYS A 31 -8.33 -1.91 6.06
C LYS A 31 -8.53 -0.65 5.22
N PHE A 32 -7.50 -0.20 4.49
CA PHE A 32 -7.64 0.92 3.56
C PHE A 32 -8.69 0.66 2.49
N LEU A 33 -8.67 -0.53 1.89
CA LEU A 33 -9.63 -0.93 0.85
C LEU A 33 -11.09 -0.97 1.35
N LYS A 34 -11.34 -1.01 2.66
CA LYS A 34 -12.68 -0.97 3.25
C LYS A 34 -13.15 0.44 3.62
N LEU A 35 -12.30 1.47 3.51
CA LEU A 35 -12.71 2.85 3.76
C LEU A 35 -13.71 3.32 2.70
N ASN A 36 -14.51 4.34 3.03
CA ASN A 36 -15.28 5.07 2.02
C ASN A 36 -14.36 5.94 1.14
N ASP A 37 -14.87 6.42 0.01
CA ASP A 37 -14.01 7.08 -0.99
C ASP A 37 -13.37 8.37 -0.47
N ASP A 38 -14.06 9.18 0.31
CA ASP A 38 -13.50 10.42 0.88
C ASP A 38 -12.29 10.14 1.78
N ARG A 39 -12.44 9.18 2.71
CA ARG A 39 -11.34 8.79 3.59
C ARG A 39 -10.24 8.07 2.83
N PHE A 40 -10.61 7.20 1.89
CA PHE A 40 -9.63 6.52 1.04
C PHE A 40 -8.79 7.54 0.27
N LYS A 41 -9.42 8.54 -0.37
CA LYS A 41 -8.74 9.61 -1.12
C LYS A 41 -7.74 10.35 -0.26
N TYR A 42 -8.16 10.79 0.93
CA TYR A 42 -7.29 11.49 1.87
C TYR A 42 -6.05 10.66 2.24
N PHE A 43 -6.26 9.43 2.74
CA PHE A 43 -5.13 8.62 3.21
C PHE A 43 -4.26 8.07 2.10
N SER A 44 -4.87 7.68 0.97
CA SER A 44 -4.10 7.12 -0.15
C SER A 44 -3.22 8.18 -0.81
N GLY A 45 -3.64 9.44 -0.84
CA GLY A 45 -2.79 10.56 -1.26
C GLY A 45 -1.59 10.76 -0.33
N ASP A 46 -1.82 10.72 0.98
CA ASP A 46 -0.79 10.87 2.03
C ASP A 46 0.31 9.80 1.95
N ILE A 47 -0.06 8.55 1.66
CA ILE A 47 0.89 7.42 1.64
C ILE A 47 1.35 7.02 0.23
N TYR A 48 0.93 7.73 -0.83
CA TYR A 48 1.12 7.27 -2.21
C TYR A 48 2.60 7.09 -2.57
N SER A 49 3.46 8.05 -2.22
CA SER A 49 4.91 7.97 -2.45
C SER A 49 5.53 6.75 -1.76
N ILE A 50 5.15 6.48 -0.52
CA ILE A 50 5.64 5.34 0.25
C ILE A 50 5.20 4.02 -0.43
N VAL A 51 3.96 3.94 -0.88
CA VAL A 51 3.45 2.77 -1.62
C VAL A 51 4.22 2.57 -2.93
N ALA A 52 4.58 3.65 -3.62
CA ALA A 52 5.39 3.59 -4.83
C ALA A 52 6.81 3.05 -4.58
N GLU A 53 7.38 3.28 -3.39
CA GLU A 53 8.66 2.67 -2.99
C GLU A 53 8.49 1.18 -2.67
N ILE A 54 7.41 0.80 -1.98
CA ILE A 54 7.13 -0.60 -1.60
C ILE A 54 7.01 -1.52 -2.82
N VAL A 55 6.36 -1.07 -3.89
CA VAL A 55 6.13 -1.91 -5.09
C VAL A 55 7.40 -2.30 -5.85
N VAL A 56 8.53 -1.65 -5.57
CA VAL A 56 9.84 -1.95 -6.18
C VAL A 56 10.50 -3.17 -5.52
N PHE A 57 10.09 -3.53 -4.31
CA PHE A 57 10.63 -4.70 -3.63
C PHE A 57 10.14 -6.01 -4.24
N ASP A 58 10.88 -7.10 -3.99
CA ASP A 58 10.38 -8.44 -4.27
C ASP A 58 9.33 -8.81 -3.22
N LEU A 59 8.06 -8.69 -3.61
CA LEU A 59 6.92 -8.87 -2.74
C LEU A 59 6.24 -10.22 -3.01
N LYS A 60 5.77 -10.86 -1.94
CA LYS A 60 4.96 -12.08 -2.07
C LYS A 60 3.69 -11.84 -2.91
N PRO A 61 3.25 -12.84 -3.69
CA PRO A 61 2.11 -12.69 -4.61
C PRO A 61 0.83 -12.10 -3.98
N GLU A 62 0.50 -12.52 -2.77
CA GLU A 62 -0.65 -12.11 -1.99
C GLU A 62 -0.62 -10.63 -1.60
N LEU A 63 0.56 -10.09 -1.29
CA LEU A 63 0.74 -8.66 -1.02
C LEU A 63 0.68 -7.85 -2.32
N ARG A 64 1.29 -8.36 -3.41
CA ARG A 64 1.18 -7.73 -4.74
C ARG A 64 -0.27 -7.61 -5.20
N TYR A 65 -1.07 -8.65 -4.98
CA TYR A 65 -2.49 -8.64 -5.32
C TYR A 65 -3.23 -7.50 -4.60
N ILE A 66 -3.02 -7.35 -3.29
CA ILE A 66 -3.69 -6.31 -2.50
C ILE A 66 -3.20 -4.91 -2.88
N LEU A 67 -1.91 -4.72 -3.13
CA LEU A 67 -1.35 -3.45 -3.60
C LEU A 67 -1.89 -3.06 -4.97
N ARG A 68 -2.08 -4.02 -5.88
CA ARG A 68 -2.73 -3.79 -7.17
C ARG A 68 -4.16 -3.26 -6.99
N GLU A 69 -4.96 -3.90 -6.14
CA GLU A 69 -6.33 -3.43 -5.87
C GLU A 69 -6.34 -2.02 -5.25
N PHE A 70 -5.38 -1.75 -4.36
CA PHE A 70 -5.19 -0.40 -3.79
C PHE A 70 -4.89 0.63 -4.89
N LEU A 71 -3.91 0.37 -5.76
CA LEU A 71 -3.52 1.28 -6.84
C LEU A 71 -4.63 1.49 -7.88
N LEU A 72 -5.36 0.43 -8.25
CA LEU A 72 -6.53 0.56 -9.13
C LEU A 72 -7.62 1.43 -8.49
N ARG A 73 -7.85 1.29 -7.19
CA ARG A 73 -8.80 2.14 -6.47
C ARG A 73 -8.32 3.58 -6.39
N VAL A 74 -7.02 3.82 -6.19
CA VAL A 74 -6.43 5.17 -6.31
C VAL A 74 -6.74 5.75 -7.68
N GLY A 75 -6.50 5.00 -8.76
CA GLY A 75 -6.83 5.45 -10.12
C GLY A 75 -8.29 5.88 -10.26
N ARG A 76 -9.23 5.07 -9.76
CA ARG A 76 -10.68 5.40 -9.77
C ARG A 76 -11.02 6.64 -8.95
N VAL A 77 -10.52 6.76 -7.72
CA VAL A 77 -10.88 7.84 -6.77
C VAL A 77 -10.24 9.19 -7.15
N PHE A 78 -9.11 9.16 -7.85
CA PHE A 78 -8.42 10.35 -8.36
C PHE A 78 -8.75 10.66 -9.83
N ASN A 79 -9.62 9.87 -10.47
CA ASN A 79 -9.96 9.99 -11.90
C ASN A 79 -8.70 9.95 -12.81
N VAL A 80 -7.75 9.08 -12.47
CA VAL A 80 -6.60 8.78 -13.33
C VAL A 80 -7.08 7.80 -14.39
N ASN A 81 -7.53 8.32 -15.52
CA ASN A 81 -8.00 7.52 -16.64
C ASN A 81 -6.79 6.87 -17.33
N SER A 82 -6.86 5.55 -17.53
CA SER A 82 -6.16 4.89 -18.63
C SER A 82 -7.14 4.85 -19.80
N GLU A 83 -7.10 5.87 -20.66
CA GLU A 83 -7.69 5.76 -22.00
C GLU A 83 -6.94 4.71 -22.83
#